data_AF-A0A0M3IX30-F1
#
_entry.id   AF-A0A0M3IX30-F1
#
_cell.length_a   1.000
_cell.length_b   1.000
_cell.length_c   1.000
_cell.angle_alpha   90.00
_cell.angle_beta   90.00
_cell.angle_gamma   90.00
#
_symmetry.space_group_name_H-M   'P 1'
#
loop_
_entity.id
_entity.type
_entity.pdbx_description
1 polymer ?
#
loop_
_entity_poly.entity_id
_entity_poly.type
_entity_poly.pdbx_seq_one_letter_code
_entity_poly.pdbx_strand_id
1 'polypeptide(L)'
;MRRRANLVRSKAHTEAQLIHYRDGLVLSASTREKSISSQLYSNVDASAAANLGTVLALRCLMSGIHFAIAAHSDEDIQRSLHVTAVLIY
;
A
#
# COMPACT_ATOMS: atom_id res chain seq x y z
N MET A 1 8.23 17.17 -0.91
CA MET A 1 8.06 16.06 0.07
C MET A 1 7.64 14.81 -0.69
N ARG A 2 8.60 13.97 -1.10
CA ARG A 2 8.31 12.83 -2.00
C ARG A 2 8.10 11.58 -1.15
N ARG A 3 6.85 11.15 -1.01
CA ARG A 3 6.44 9.92 -0.32
C ARG A 3 5.98 8.90 -1.34
N ARG A 4 6.37 7.64 -1.17
CA ARG A 4 6.04 6.53 -2.07
C ARG A 4 5.26 5.46 -1.32
N ALA A 5 4.14 5.02 -1.86
CA ALA A 5 3.39 3.87 -1.35
C ALA A 5 3.87 2.60 -2.08
N ASN A 6 4.28 1.57 -1.36
CA ASN A 6 4.78 0.31 -1.90
C ASN A 6 3.95 -0.87 -1.37
N LEU A 7 3.84 -1.93 -2.17
CA LEU A 7 3.21 -3.18 -1.76
C LEU A 7 4.28 -4.29 -1.76
N VAL A 8 4.55 -4.85 -0.59
CA VAL A 8 5.51 -5.93 -0.40
C VAL A 8 4.76 -7.21 -0.13
N ARG A 9 4.98 -8.22 -0.97
CA ARG A 9 4.38 -9.54 -0.82
C ARG A 9 5.43 -10.57 -0.46
N SER A 10 5.11 -11.39 0.53
CA SER A 10 5.85 -12.60 0.92
C SER A 10 4.99 -13.84 0.64
N LYS A 11 5.54 -15.04 0.89
CA LYS A 11 4.82 -16.30 0.69
C LYS A 11 3.51 -16.39 1.49
N ALA A 12 3.44 -15.76 2.66
CA ALA A 12 2.32 -15.90 3.60
C ALA A 12 1.65 -14.57 4.00
N HIS A 13 2.29 -13.43 3.71
CA HIS A 13 1.81 -12.12 4.15
C HIS A 13 2.01 -11.05 3.08
N THR A 14 1.17 -10.04 3.13
CA THR A 14 1.23 -8.85 2.31
C THR A 14 1.32 -7.63 3.21
N GLU A 15 2.05 -6.62 2.78
CA GLU A 15 2.25 -5.38 3.52
C GLU A 15 2.22 -4.19 2.57
N ALA A 16 1.40 -3.19 2.88
CA ALA A 16 1.41 -1.89 2.23
C ALA A 16 2.23 -0.91 3.10
N GLN A 17 3.13 -0.17 2.47
CA GLN A 17 4.09 0.71 3.15
C GLN A 17 4.07 2.09 2.53
N LEU A 18 4.14 3.15 3.35
CA LEU A 18 4.38 4.52 2.92
C LEU A 18 5.79 4.93 3.33
N ILE A 19 6.66 5.18 2.36
CA ILE A 19 8.08 5.46 2.57
C ILE A 19 8.38 6.91 2.15
N HIS A 20 9.03 7.66 3.01
CA HIS A 20 9.60 8.97 2.69
C HIS A 20 11.07 8.82 2.27
N TYR A 21 11.51 9.62 1.30
CA TYR A 21 12.86 9.52 0.74
C TYR A 21 13.98 9.73 1.78
N ARG A 22 13.72 10.50 2.85
CA ARG A 22 14.70 10.84 3.88
C ARG A 22 14.51 10.05 5.17
N ASP A 23 13.25 9.86 5.57
CA ASP A 23 12.91 9.32 6.90
C ASP A 23 12.62 7.81 6.85
N GLY A 24 12.56 7.21 5.66
CA GLY A 24 12.26 5.80 5.51
C GLY A 24 10.77 5.50 5.69
N LEU A 25 10.44 4.38 6.36
CA LEU A 25 9.06 3.94 6.57
C LEU A 25 8.30 4.92 7.49
N VAL A 26 7.25 5.55 6.96
CA VAL A 26 6.40 6.50 7.69
C VAL A 26 5.19 5.80 8.28
N LEU A 27 4.47 5.02 7.46
CA LEU A 27 3.29 4.26 7.85
C LEU A 27 3.33 2.90 7.17
N SER A 28 2.72 1.90 7.78
CA SER A 28 2.51 0.60 7.17
C SER A 28 1.12 0.07 7.49
N ALA A 29 0.68 -0.97 6.77
CA ALA A 29 -0.44 -1.82 7.08
C ALA A 29 -0.08 -3.25 6.62
N SER A 30 -0.22 -4.26 7.49
CA SER A 30 0.20 -5.63 7.18
C SER A 30 -0.83 -6.68 7.55
N THR A 31 -0.92 -7.77 6.78
CA THR A 31 -1.66 -8.97 7.19
C THR A 31 -1.00 -9.74 8.33
N ARG A 32 0.13 -9.25 8.88
CA ARG A 32 0.66 -9.68 10.18
C ARG A 32 -0.12 -9.08 11.35
N GLU A 33 -0.85 -7.99 11.13
CA GLU A 33 -1.70 -7.37 12.13
C GLU A 33 -2.99 -8.18 12.29
N LYS A 34 -3.22 -8.72 13.49
CA LYS A 34 -4.37 -9.61 13.75
C LYS A 34 -5.72 -8.95 13.45
N SER A 35 -5.85 -7.65 13.73
CA SER A 35 -7.05 -6.87 13.45
C SER A 35 -7.38 -6.77 11.96
N ILE A 36 -6.38 -6.87 11.09
CA ILE A 36 -6.53 -6.89 9.63
C ILE A 36 -6.75 -8.33 9.18
N SER A 37 -5.86 -9.26 9.57
CA SER A 37 -5.89 -10.64 9.07
C SER A 37 -7.18 -11.38 9.44
N SER A 38 -7.79 -11.06 10.59
CA SER A 38 -9.06 -11.69 11.00
C SER A 38 -10.25 -11.30 10.14
N GLN A 39 -10.12 -10.25 9.32
CA GLN A 39 -11.17 -9.78 8.41
C GLN A 39 -10.94 -10.22 6.96
N LEU A 40 -9.85 -10.94 6.69
CA LEU A 40 -9.46 -11.38 5.36
C LEU A 40 -9.64 -12.89 5.21
N TYR A 41 -10.10 -13.32 4.03
CA TYR A 41 -10.14 -14.73 3.67
C TYR A 41 -8.74 -15.28 3.38
N SER A 42 -7.88 -14.47 2.76
CA SER A 42 -6.50 -14.79 2.41
C SER A 42 -5.59 -13.61 2.72
N ASN A 43 -4.32 -13.90 3.02
CA ASN A 43 -3.32 -12.88 3.36
C ASN A 43 -2.50 -12.40 2.16
N VAL A 44 -2.69 -13.01 0.99
CA VAL A 44 -1.78 -12.89 -0.17
C VAL A 44 -2.49 -12.72 -1.52
N ASP A 45 -3.81 -12.71 -1.53
CA ASP A 45 -4.60 -12.53 -2.74
C ASP A 45 -4.78 -11.04 -3.10
N ALA A 46 -5.46 -10.78 -4.22
CA ALA A 46 -5.75 -9.42 -4.65
C ALA A 46 -6.65 -8.67 -3.64
N SER A 47 -7.55 -9.38 -2.95
CA SER A 47 -8.42 -8.77 -1.95
C SER A 47 -7.62 -8.27 -0.73
N ALA A 48 -6.63 -9.03 -0.26
CA ALA A 48 -5.71 -8.59 0.78
C ALA A 48 -4.97 -7.32 0.37
N ALA A 49 -4.45 -7.25 -0.85
CA ALA A 49 -3.75 -6.07 -1.35
C ALA A 49 -4.65 -4.83 -1.39
N ALA A 50 -5.88 -4.96 -1.91
CA ALA A 50 -6.83 -3.85 -1.97
C ALA A 50 -7.23 -3.35 -0.57
N ASN A 51 -7.57 -4.26 0.34
CA ASN A 51 -7.96 -3.91 1.71
C ASN A 51 -6.79 -3.28 2.50
N LEU A 52 -5.56 -3.76 2.31
CA LEU A 52 -4.37 -3.11 2.88
C LEU A 52 -4.17 -1.70 2.34
N GLY A 53 -4.43 -1.46 1.04
CA GLY A 53 -4.42 -0.13 0.44
C GLY A 53 -5.41 0.81 1.14
N THR A 54 -6.63 0.35 1.40
CA THR A 54 -7.65 1.13 2.12
C THR A 54 -7.23 1.43 3.56
N VAL A 55 -6.72 0.45 4.29
CA VAL A 55 -6.25 0.64 5.67
C VAL A 55 -5.07 1.62 5.71
N LEU A 56 -4.12 1.50 4.78
CA LEU A 56 -3.00 2.43 4.68
C LEU A 56 -3.48 3.86 4.35
N ALA A 57 -4.41 4.00 3.40
CA ALA A 57 -5.00 5.30 3.05
C ALA A 57 -5.70 5.96 4.24
N LEU A 58 -6.45 5.19 5.04
CA LEU A 58 -7.09 5.68 6.26
C LEU A 58 -6.05 6.15 7.29
N ARG A 59 -4.98 5.39 7.51
CA ARG A 59 -3.86 5.79 8.39
C ARG A 59 -3.21 7.07 7.90
N CYS A 60 -2.97 7.19 6.59
CA CYS A 60 -2.44 8.40 5.97
C CYS A 60 -3.35 9.60 6.26
N LEU A 61 -4.66 9.47 6.03
CA LEU A 61 -5.62 10.55 6.26
C LEU A 61 -5.64 11.00 7.73
N MET A 62 -5.67 10.04 8.67
CA MET A 62 -5.61 10.34 10.12
C MET A 62 -4.31 11.05 10.54
N SER A 63 -3.22 10.83 9.80
CA SER A 63 -1.93 11.49 10.04
C SER A 63 -1.72 12.81 9.27
N GLY A 64 -2.75 13.28 8.53
CA GLY A 64 -2.64 14.49 7.70
C GLY A 64 -1.83 14.32 6.40
N ILE A 65 -1.66 13.07 5.95
CA ILE A 65 -0.99 12.76 4.69
C ILE A 65 -2.05 12.55 3.60
N HIS A 66 -2.13 13.49 2.68
CA HIS A 66 -3.12 13.48 1.59
C HIS A 66 -2.54 13.09 0.23
N PHE A 67 -1.21 13.01 0.10
CA PHE A 67 -0.54 12.76 -1.19
C PHE A 67 0.59 11.74 -1.04
N ALA A 68 0.58 10.74 -1.92
CA ALA A 68 1.62 9.73 -2.06
C ALA A 68 1.72 9.28 -3.53
N ILE A 69 2.91 8.86 -3.95
CA ILE A 69 3.14 8.28 -5.27
C ILE A 69 3.07 6.77 -5.15
N ALA A 70 2.21 6.10 -5.89
CA ALA A 70 2.24 4.63 -5.96
C ALA A 70 3.56 4.18 -6.62
N ALA A 71 4.32 3.36 -5.89
CA ALA A 71 5.47 2.64 -6.42
C ALA A 71 4.92 1.48 -7.24
N HIS A 72 5.07 1.59 -8.55
CA HIS A 72 4.82 0.48 -9.46
C HIS A 72 6.17 -0.15 -9.76
N SER A 73 6.25 -1.47 -9.82
CA SER A 73 7.42 -2.11 -10.43
C SER A 73 7.39 -1.82 -11.93
N ASP A 74 8.55 -1.67 -12.58
CA ASP A 74 8.61 -1.43 -14.03
C ASP A 74 7.86 -2.54 -14.83
N GLU A 75 7.79 -3.76 -14.27
CA GLU A 75 7.06 -4.91 -14.81
C GLU A 75 5.52 -4.73 -14.76
N ASP A 76 5.01 -4.09 -13.71
CA ASP A 76 3.58 -3.78 -13.56
C ASP A 76 3.14 -2.61 -14.44
N ILE A 77 4.04 -1.63 -14.67
CA ILE A 77 3.81 -0.51 -15.60
C ILE A 77 3.70 -1.03 -17.04
N GLN A 78 4.54 -2.01 -17.42
CA GLN A 78 4.51 -2.59 -18.76
C GLN A 78 3.24 -3.39 -19.06
N ARG A 79 2.55 -3.93 -18.04
CA ARG A 79 1.27 -4.64 -18.21
C ARG A 79 0.04 -3.75 -18.22
N SER A 80 0.15 -2.50 -17.80
CA SER A 80 -0.99 -1.60 -17.68
C SER A 80 -0.67 -0.21 -18.24
N LEU A 81 -0.92 -0.03 -19.54
CA LEU A 81 -0.82 1.24 -20.28
C LEU A 81 -1.71 2.38 -19.73
N HIS A 82 -2.43 2.18 -18.63
CA HIS A 82 -3.46 3.09 -18.11
C HIS A 82 -3.30 3.50 -16.64
N VAL A 83 -2.19 3.21 -15.95
CA VAL A 83 -2.02 3.66 -14.55
C VAL A 83 -1.24 4.98 -14.49
N THR A 84 -1.83 6.01 -15.10
CA THR A 84 -1.38 7.40 -14.94
C THR A 84 -2.12 8.01 -13.77
N ALA A 85 -1.38 8.36 -12.72
CA ALA A 85 -1.81 9.18 -11.58
C ALA A 85 -3.12 8.76 -10.90
N VAL A 86 -3.03 7.85 -9.92
CA VAL A 86 -4.13 7.63 -8.97
C VAL A 86 -4.19 8.85 -8.03
N LEU A 87 -5.00 9.84 -8.41
CA LEU A 87 -5.54 10.84 -7.49
C LEU A 87 -6.57 10.12 -6.62
N ILE A 88 -6.25 9.96 -5.35
CA ILE A 88 -7.22 9.52 -4.36
C ILE A 88 -8.07 10.75 -4.03
N TYR A 89 -9.30 10.79 -4.58
CA TYR A 89 -10.35 11.73 -4.17
C TYR A 89 -11.53 10.93 -3.64
#